data_AF-A0A0D2BE75-F1
#
_entry.id   AF-A0A0D2BE75-F1
#
_cell.length_a   1.000
_cell.length_b   1.000
_cell.length_c   1.000
_cell.angle_alpha   90.00
_cell.angle_beta   90.00
_cell.angle_gamma   90.00
#
_symmetry.space_group_name_H-M   'P 1'
#
loop_
_entity.id
_entity.type
_entity.pdbx_description
1 polymer ?
#
loop_
_entity_poly.entity_id
_entity_poly.type
_entity_poly.pdbx_seq_one_letter_code
_entity_poly.pdbx_strand_id
1 'polypeptide(L)'
;MQKESITGTDWNGLARALIKFLDLGLNLALGLHHFVHIIRELSNPLSLLVSFCNKGNSSVPISILQLYQIEFQISRMQLSGILSESESRLRIQRQNAKRERTRFYRRKKSIFKSGYDLHKQCHAEVYILVRRSGRSYILSCAENDKSPFSDQALNQCYPVPQWSYPEDFRTPRMERAQEDASCNKEE
;
A
#
# COMPACT_ATOMS: atom_id res chain seq x y z
N MET A 1 1.65 -47.73 -14.47
CA MET A 1 1.11 -46.43 -14.93
C MET A 1 1.76 -45.34 -14.10
N GLN A 2 2.73 -44.63 -14.66
CA GLN A 2 3.41 -43.50 -14.03
C GLN A 2 2.56 -42.24 -14.21
N LYS A 3 2.22 -41.56 -13.10
CA LYS A 3 1.68 -40.21 -13.11
C LYS A 3 2.81 -39.27 -12.74
N GLU A 4 3.37 -38.57 -13.72
CA GLU A 4 4.26 -37.44 -13.49
C GLU A 4 3.42 -36.21 -13.16
N SER A 5 3.51 -35.74 -11.92
CA SER A 5 2.90 -34.48 -11.48
C SER A 5 3.87 -33.33 -11.70
N ILE A 6 3.62 -32.55 -12.75
CA ILE A 6 4.25 -31.25 -12.99
C ILE A 6 3.54 -30.23 -12.11
N THR A 7 4.17 -29.73 -11.03
CA THR A 7 3.91 -28.38 -10.49
C THR A 7 5.01 -27.99 -9.50
N GLY A 8 6.02 -27.28 -9.99
CA GLY A 8 7.00 -26.58 -9.17
C GLY A 8 7.31 -25.24 -9.81
N THR A 9 6.38 -24.29 -9.75
CA THR A 9 6.66 -22.91 -10.15
C THR A 9 7.65 -22.31 -9.15
N ASP A 10 8.88 -22.10 -9.61
CA ASP A 10 9.97 -21.50 -8.85
C ASP A 10 9.67 -20.02 -8.55
N TRP A 11 9.06 -19.78 -7.40
CA TRP A 11 8.75 -18.45 -6.88
C TRP A 11 10.00 -17.56 -6.73
N ASN A 12 11.19 -18.14 -6.60
CA ASN A 12 12.43 -17.38 -6.52
C ASN A 12 12.85 -16.80 -7.88
N GLY A 13 12.48 -17.45 -8.99
CA GLY A 13 12.65 -16.91 -10.33
C GLY A 13 11.73 -15.71 -10.58
N LEU A 14 10.48 -15.81 -10.14
CA LEU A 14 9.47 -14.76 -10.29
C LEU A 14 9.80 -13.52 -9.45
N ALA A 15 10.30 -13.71 -8.22
CA ALA A 15 10.78 -12.62 -7.37
C ALA A 15 11.98 -11.88 -8.00
N ARG A 16 12.93 -12.60 -8.60
CA ARG A 16 14.09 -12.00 -9.29
C ARG A 16 13.68 -11.23 -10.55
N ALA A 17 12.67 -11.71 -11.29
CA ALA A 17 12.13 -11.00 -12.45
C ALA A 17 11.42 -9.69 -12.04
N LEU A 18 10.64 -9.71 -10.96
CA LEU A 18 9.95 -8.52 -10.44
C LEU A 18 10.93 -7.44 -9.95
N ILE A 19 12.03 -7.81 -9.28
CA ILE A 19 13.06 -6.85 -8.86
C ILE A 19 13.70 -6.17 -10.08
N LYS A 20 14.06 -6.94 -11.11
CA LYS A 20 14.61 -6.37 -12.37
C LYS A 20 13.62 -5.44 -13.06
N PHE A 21 12.32 -5.76 -13.04
CA PHE A 21 11.28 -4.92 -13.64
C PHE A 21 11.09 -3.60 -12.88
N LEU A 22 11.18 -3.63 -11.54
CA LEU A 22 11.12 -2.43 -10.70
C LEU A 22 12.37 -1.54 -10.87
N ASP A 23 13.57 -2.12 -10.98
CA ASP A 23 14.79 -1.38 -11.29
C ASP A 23 14.75 -0.74 -12.69
N LEU A 24 14.15 -1.41 -13.67
CA LEU A 24 13.94 -0.83 -15.00
C LEU A 24 12.99 0.37 -14.94
N GLY A 25 11.89 0.26 -14.17
CA GLY A 25 10.93 1.34 -13.97
C GLY A 25 11.52 2.54 -13.21
N LEU A 26 12.39 2.30 -12.22
CA LEU A 26 13.06 3.35 -11.46
C LEU A 26 14.07 4.12 -12.32
N ASN A 27 14.82 3.41 -13.17
CA ASN A 27 15.73 4.04 -14.14
C ASN A 27 14.97 4.81 -15.22
N LEU A 28 13.78 4.36 -15.63
CA LEU A 28 12.91 5.11 -16.54
C LEU A 28 12.39 6.39 -15.90
N ALA A 29 12.01 6.34 -14.61
CA ALA A 29 11.55 7.51 -13.85
C ALA A 29 12.66 8.54 -13.60
N LEU A 30 13.88 8.09 -13.30
CA LEU A 30 15.06 8.95 -13.19
C LEU A 30 15.46 9.53 -14.56
N GLY A 31 15.34 8.74 -15.62
CA GLY A 31 15.51 9.19 -17.01
C GLY A 31 14.48 10.26 -17.40
N LEU A 32 13.22 10.11 -16.99
CA LEU A 32 12.17 11.11 -17.16
C LEU A 32 12.45 12.40 -16.38
N HIS A 33 13.00 12.31 -15.16
CA HIS A 33 13.36 13.49 -14.38
C HIS A 33 14.54 14.26 -15.02
N HIS A 34 15.53 13.53 -15.56
CA HIS A 34 16.62 14.12 -16.35
C HIS A 34 16.11 14.69 -17.68
N PHE A 35 15.17 14.02 -18.34
CA PHE A 35 14.55 14.48 -19.57
C PHE A 35 13.71 15.74 -19.35
N VAL A 36 12.98 15.86 -18.24
CA VAL A 36 12.27 17.09 -17.86
C VAL A 36 13.25 18.22 -17.56
N HIS A 37 14.41 17.93 -16.95
CA HIS A 37 15.46 18.94 -16.75
C HIS A 37 16.07 19.40 -18.07
N ILE A 38 16.36 18.47 -18.99
CA ILE A 38 16.88 18.76 -20.34
C ILE A 38 15.84 19.53 -21.17
N ILE A 39 14.56 19.16 -21.13
CA ILE A 39 13.47 19.92 -21.75
C ILE A 39 13.40 21.33 -21.15
N ARG A 40 13.64 21.49 -19.84
CA ARG A 40 13.63 22.80 -19.16
C ARG A 40 14.84 23.68 -19.50
N GLU A 41 15.99 23.07 -19.79
CA GLU A 41 17.19 23.73 -20.34
C GLU A 41 17.04 24.08 -21.82
N LEU A 42 16.36 23.22 -22.59
CA LEU A 42 16.00 23.47 -24.00
C LEU A 42 14.81 24.43 -24.15
N SER A 43 13.95 24.55 -23.12
CA SER A 43 12.80 25.46 -23.09
C SER A 43 13.16 26.84 -22.58
N ASN A 44 14.27 27.41 -23.04
CA ASN A 44 14.40 28.86 -23.10
C ASN A 44 14.12 29.31 -24.55
N PRO A 45 12.89 29.13 -25.08
CA PRO A 45 12.56 29.47 -26.46
C PRO A 45 12.77 30.97 -26.73
N LEU A 46 12.82 31.79 -25.67
CA LEU A 46 13.16 33.21 -25.73
C LEU A 46 14.58 33.46 -26.27
N SER A 47 15.58 32.63 -25.96
CA SER A 47 16.94 32.84 -26.47
C SER A 47 17.08 32.47 -27.95
N LEU A 48 16.37 31.43 -28.39
CA LEU A 48 16.32 31.00 -29.80
C LEU A 48 15.49 31.95 -30.68
N LEU A 49 14.37 32.49 -30.17
CA LEU A 49 13.57 33.51 -30.87
C LEU A 49 14.31 34.85 -30.99
N VAL A 50 15.04 35.27 -29.95
CA VAL A 50 15.90 36.47 -30.00
C VAL A 50 17.04 36.30 -31.01
N SER A 51 17.59 35.09 -31.17
CA SER A 51 18.60 34.81 -32.20
C SER A 51 18.04 34.88 -33.63
N PHE A 52 16.78 34.47 -33.83
CA PHE A 52 16.11 34.53 -35.15
C PHE A 52 15.77 35.97 -35.58
N CYS A 53 15.38 36.85 -34.64
CA CYS A 53 15.06 38.25 -34.95
C CYS A 53 16.27 39.09 -35.40
N ASN A 54 17.50 38.68 -35.05
CA ASN A 54 18.72 39.43 -35.39
C ASN A 54 19.24 39.21 -36.82
N LYS A 55 18.63 38.32 -37.62
CA LYS A 55 19.16 37.94 -38.97
C LYS A 55 18.43 38.52 -40.18
N GLY A 56 17.44 39.40 -40.01
CA GLY A 56 16.95 40.24 -41.12
C GLY A 56 15.45 40.48 -41.15
N ASN A 57 15.09 41.77 -41.05
CA ASN A 57 13.89 42.46 -41.57
C ASN A 57 12.63 41.63 -41.86
N SER A 58 12.06 41.00 -40.84
CA SER A 58 10.61 40.78 -40.81
C SER A 58 10.11 41.10 -39.41
N SER A 59 9.20 42.08 -39.31
CA SER A 59 8.54 42.44 -38.07
C SER A 59 7.65 41.27 -37.65
N VAL A 60 8.16 40.38 -36.81
CA VAL A 60 7.32 39.38 -36.16
C VAL A 60 6.27 40.16 -35.35
N PRO A 61 4.97 39.98 -35.63
CA PRO A 61 3.96 40.78 -34.97
C PRO A 61 3.96 40.44 -33.47
N ILE A 62 4.07 41.49 -32.64
CA ILE A 62 4.13 41.46 -31.18
C ILE A 62 3.01 40.57 -30.57
N SER A 63 1.89 40.43 -31.29
CA SER A 63 0.76 39.58 -30.93
C SER A 63 1.10 38.08 -30.80
N ILE A 64 2.00 37.53 -31.62
CA ILE A 64 2.33 36.10 -31.57
C ILE A 64 3.18 35.78 -30.33
N LEU A 65 4.16 36.63 -30.00
CA LEU A 65 4.99 36.47 -28.81
C LEU A 65 4.17 36.58 -27.52
N GLN A 66 3.17 37.48 -27.48
CA GLN A 66 2.27 37.59 -26.33
C GLN A 66 1.36 36.36 -26.17
N LEU A 67 0.87 35.77 -27.27
CA LEU A 67 0.10 34.53 -27.23
C LEU A 67 0.90 33.37 -26.64
N TYR A 68 2.15 33.16 -27.10
CA TYR A 68 3.02 32.12 -26.53
C TYR A 68 3.31 32.35 -25.05
N GLN A 69 3.50 33.59 -24.63
CA GLN A 69 3.74 33.92 -23.23
C GLN A 69 2.52 33.63 -22.34
N ILE A 70 1.31 33.87 -22.84
CA ILE A 70 0.05 33.55 -22.15
C ILE A 70 -0.16 32.03 -22.07
N GLU A 71 -0.02 31.30 -23.18
CA GLU A 71 -0.15 29.83 -23.20
C GLU A 71 0.87 29.13 -22.28
N PHE A 72 2.10 29.63 -22.25
CA PHE A 72 3.13 29.14 -21.35
C PHE A 72 2.78 29.36 -19.87
N GLN A 73 2.22 30.53 -19.53
CA GLN A 73 1.77 30.80 -18.16
C GLN A 73 0.57 29.93 -17.77
N ILE A 74 -0.42 29.77 -18.66
CA ILE A 74 -1.57 28.87 -18.42
C ILE A 74 -1.10 27.43 -18.19
N SER A 75 -0.18 26.94 -19.02
CA SER A 75 0.38 25.59 -18.89
C SER A 75 1.16 25.41 -17.57
N ARG A 76 1.95 26.41 -17.16
CA ARG A 76 2.63 26.41 -15.85
C ARG A 76 1.65 26.38 -14.68
N MET A 77 0.58 27.16 -14.75
CA MET A 77 -0.43 27.21 -13.68
C MET A 77 -1.16 25.87 -13.55
N GLN A 78 -1.57 25.27 -14.66
CA GLN A 78 -2.24 23.96 -14.67
C GLN A 78 -1.33 22.83 -14.14
N LEU A 79 -0.07 22.80 -14.56
CA LEU A 79 0.91 21.81 -14.07
C LEU A 79 1.19 21.94 -12.58
N SER A 80 1.22 23.17 -12.05
CA SER A 80 1.45 23.41 -10.61
C SER A 80 0.28 22.92 -9.75
N GLY A 81 -0.96 23.04 -10.23
CA GLY A 81 -2.15 22.52 -9.57
C GLY A 81 -2.15 20.98 -9.50
N ILE A 82 -1.82 20.31 -10.62
CA ILE A 82 -1.78 18.84 -10.70
C ILE A 82 -0.69 18.27 -9.79
N LEU A 83 0.50 18.88 -9.77
CA LEU A 83 1.59 18.47 -8.88
C LEU A 83 1.21 18.66 -7.40
N SER A 84 0.59 19.78 -7.05
CA SER A 84 0.12 20.07 -5.67
C SER A 84 -0.90 19.03 -5.18
N GLU A 85 -1.84 18.64 -6.03
CA GLU A 85 -2.85 17.64 -5.68
C GLU A 85 -2.23 16.24 -5.50
N SER A 86 -1.29 15.86 -6.39
CA SER A 86 -0.59 14.57 -6.31
C SER A 86 0.23 14.43 -5.02
N GLU A 87 0.95 15.48 -4.61
CA GLU A 87 1.68 15.49 -3.35
C GLU A 87 0.76 15.35 -2.14
N SER A 88 -0.39 16.04 -2.17
CA SER A 88 -1.38 16.01 -1.10
C SER A 88 -1.95 14.61 -0.91
N ARG A 89 -2.30 13.92 -2.01
CA ARG A 89 -2.77 12.52 -1.98
C ARG A 89 -1.71 11.57 -1.42
N LEU A 90 -0.45 11.72 -1.82
CA LEU A 90 0.66 10.89 -1.30
C LEU A 90 0.89 11.13 0.19
N ARG A 91 0.81 12.37 0.67
CA ARG A 91 0.91 12.69 2.10
C ARG A 91 -0.20 12.02 2.90
N ILE A 92 -1.45 12.08 2.44
CA ILE A 92 -2.60 11.42 3.09
C ILE A 92 -2.40 9.90 3.13
N GLN A 93 -1.98 9.27 2.02
CA GLN A 93 -1.71 7.84 1.99
C GLN A 93 -0.62 7.43 2.98
N ARG A 94 0.49 8.17 3.04
CA ARG A 94 1.57 7.93 4.01
C ARG A 94 1.09 8.06 5.45
N GLN A 95 0.27 9.06 5.76
CA GLN A 95 -0.31 9.24 7.08
C GLN A 95 -1.27 8.09 7.44
N ASN A 96 -2.11 7.66 6.51
CA ASN A 96 -3.02 6.55 6.72
C ASN A 96 -2.26 5.24 6.97
N ALA A 97 -1.24 4.94 6.16
CA ALA A 97 -0.37 3.79 6.37
C ALA A 97 0.30 3.81 7.77
N LYS A 98 0.78 4.98 8.20
CA LYS A 98 1.35 5.16 9.55
C LYS A 98 0.29 4.88 10.64
N ARG A 99 -0.91 5.44 10.50
CA ARG A 99 -2.03 5.24 11.45
C ARG A 99 -2.44 3.78 11.54
N GLU A 100 -2.59 3.09 10.41
CA GLU A 100 -2.93 1.65 10.38
C GLU A 100 -1.86 0.78 11.04
N ARG A 101 -0.59 1.08 10.80
CA ARG A 101 0.52 0.38 11.45
C ARG A 101 0.44 0.52 12.97
N THR A 102 0.22 1.73 13.47
CA THR A 102 0.05 1.98 14.91
C THR A 102 -1.18 1.29 15.48
N ARG A 103 -2.33 1.34 14.79
CA ARG A 103 -3.57 0.66 15.20
C ARG A 103 -3.35 -0.83 15.38
N PHE A 104 -2.66 -1.46 14.42
CA PHE A 104 -2.33 -2.88 14.51
C PHE A 104 -1.46 -3.22 15.71
N TYR A 105 -0.37 -2.49 15.95
CA TYR A 105 0.48 -2.77 17.11
C TYR A 105 -0.27 -2.63 18.43
N ARG A 106 -1.14 -1.62 18.56
CA ARG A 106 -1.98 -1.43 19.74
C ARG A 106 -2.93 -2.63 19.94
N ARG A 107 -3.66 -3.04 18.90
CA ARG A 107 -4.59 -4.18 18.97
C ARG A 107 -3.86 -5.49 19.24
N LYS A 108 -2.76 -5.77 18.55
CA LYS A 108 -1.91 -6.94 18.78
C LYS A 108 -1.44 -7.00 20.23
N LYS A 109 -0.94 -5.89 20.76
CA LYS A 109 -0.49 -5.80 22.17
C LYS A 109 -1.66 -6.07 23.13
N SER A 110 -2.84 -5.52 22.84
CA SER A 110 -4.04 -5.75 23.65
C SER A 110 -4.44 -7.23 23.67
N ILE A 111 -4.51 -7.87 22.50
CA ILE A 111 -4.85 -9.30 22.38
C ILE A 111 -3.82 -10.15 23.15
N PHE A 112 -2.53 -9.84 23.02
CA PHE A 112 -1.48 -10.58 23.72
C PHE A 112 -1.59 -10.42 25.24
N LYS A 113 -1.90 -9.21 25.71
CA LYS A 113 -2.15 -8.97 27.12
C LYS A 113 -3.35 -9.78 27.61
N SER A 114 -4.47 -9.75 26.89
CA SER A 114 -5.66 -10.53 27.25
C SER A 114 -5.39 -12.03 27.27
N GLY A 115 -4.63 -12.57 26.31
CA GLY A 115 -4.22 -13.97 26.30
C GLY A 115 -3.34 -14.34 27.50
N TYR A 116 -2.40 -13.46 27.84
CA TYR A 116 -1.55 -13.65 29.03
C TYR A 116 -2.37 -13.56 30.34
N ASP A 117 -3.29 -12.60 30.44
CA ASP A 117 -4.16 -12.44 31.60
C ASP A 117 -5.04 -13.70 31.78
N LEU A 118 -5.55 -14.27 30.68
CA LEU A 118 -6.32 -15.52 30.68
C LEU A 118 -5.47 -16.70 31.18
N HIS A 119 -4.24 -16.85 30.69
CA HIS A 119 -3.31 -17.86 31.20
C HIS A 119 -3.06 -17.70 32.70
N LYS A 120 -2.79 -16.46 33.15
CA LYS A 120 -2.49 -16.18 34.55
C LYS A 120 -3.68 -16.41 35.49
N GLN A 121 -4.89 -16.03 35.07
CA GLN A 121 -6.08 -16.07 35.92
C GLN A 121 -6.77 -17.43 35.92
N CYS A 122 -6.72 -18.13 34.78
CA CYS A 122 -7.47 -19.38 34.59
C CYS A 122 -6.56 -20.60 34.42
N HIS A 123 -5.23 -20.44 34.49
CA HIS A 123 -4.25 -21.51 34.22
C HIS A 123 -4.47 -22.19 32.87
N ALA A 124 -4.99 -21.43 31.89
CA ALA A 124 -5.24 -21.93 30.55
C ALA A 124 -3.95 -21.91 29.73
N GLU A 125 -3.70 -22.93 28.91
CA GLU A 125 -2.66 -22.88 27.89
C GLU A 125 -3.14 -22.02 26.72
N VAL A 126 -2.40 -20.96 26.40
CA VAL A 126 -2.83 -19.97 25.39
C VAL A 126 -1.78 -19.82 24.31
N TYR A 127 -2.21 -20.04 23.06
CA TYR A 127 -1.39 -19.84 21.87
C TYR A 127 -2.08 -18.87 20.92
N ILE A 128 -1.39 -17.78 20.58
CA ILE A 128 -1.93 -16.76 19.67
C ILE A 128 -0.93 -16.55 18.53
N LEU A 129 -1.38 -16.84 17.30
CA LEU A 129 -0.65 -16.56 16.07
C LEU A 129 -1.28 -15.38 15.33
N VAL A 130 -0.50 -14.32 15.12
CA VAL A 130 -0.90 -13.18 14.27
C VAL A 130 0.03 -13.11 13.07
N ARG A 131 -0.52 -13.22 11.86
CA ARG A 131 0.24 -13.05 10.60
C ARG A 131 -0.19 -11.78 9.88
N ARG A 132 0.78 -10.96 9.47
CA ARG A 132 0.54 -9.75 8.67
C ARG A 132 1.74 -9.45 7.78
N SER A 133 1.49 -9.23 6.48
CA SER A 133 2.50 -8.77 5.52
C SER A 133 3.79 -9.62 5.55
N GLY A 134 3.63 -10.95 5.57
CA GLY A 134 4.76 -11.90 5.62
C GLY A 134 5.44 -12.04 6.99
N ARG A 135 4.99 -11.33 8.03
CA ARG A 135 5.52 -11.43 9.38
C ARG A 135 4.58 -12.21 10.28
N SER A 136 5.15 -13.02 11.17
CA SER A 136 4.44 -13.79 12.19
C SER A 136 4.78 -13.26 13.58
N TYR A 137 3.78 -13.14 14.44
CA TYR A 137 3.91 -12.78 15.83
C TYR A 137 3.23 -13.87 16.66
N ILE A 138 3.95 -14.43 17.62
CA ILE A 138 3.47 -15.57 18.41
C ILE A 138 3.51 -15.18 19.88
N LEU A 139 2.43 -15.48 20.60
CA LEU A 139 2.40 -15.60 22.06
C LEU A 139 2.20 -17.07 22.38
N SER A 140 3.07 -17.62 23.23
CA SER A 140 2.98 -18.98 23.75
C SER A 140 3.01 -18.89 25.27
N CYS A 141 1.92 -19.27 25.91
CA CYS A 141 1.78 -19.34 27.37
C CYS A 141 1.39 -20.77 27.73
N ALA A 142 2.38 -21.66 27.72
CA ALA A 142 2.23 -23.06 28.09
C ALA A 142 3.41 -23.48 28.99
N GLU A 143 3.17 -24.42 29.89
CA GLU A 143 4.17 -24.82 30.89
C GLU A 143 5.36 -25.57 30.28
N ASN A 144 5.22 -26.14 29.09
CA ASN A 144 6.18 -27.10 28.53
C ASN A 144 6.92 -26.66 27.26
N ASP A 145 6.83 -25.40 26.82
CA ASP A 145 7.45 -24.85 25.58
C ASP A 145 7.21 -25.65 24.28
N LYS A 146 6.37 -26.69 24.33
CA LYS A 146 6.02 -27.54 23.19
C LYS A 146 4.86 -26.90 22.44
N SER A 147 4.95 -26.93 21.11
CA SER A 147 3.84 -26.58 20.23
C SER A 147 2.67 -27.54 20.51
N PRO A 148 1.43 -27.05 20.66
CA PRO A 148 0.28 -27.89 21.02
C PRO A 148 -0.24 -28.68 19.81
N PHE A 149 0.24 -28.36 18.60
CA PHE A 149 -0.21 -28.97 17.37
C PHE A 149 0.80 -29.99 16.86
N SER A 150 0.77 -31.20 17.46
CA SER A 150 1.01 -32.41 16.68
C SER A 150 -0.35 -33.01 16.32
N ASP A 151 -0.48 -33.62 15.14
CA ASP A 151 -1.74 -34.27 14.72
C ASP A 151 -2.20 -35.33 15.74
N GLN A 152 -1.27 -35.87 16.52
CA GLN A 152 -1.52 -36.84 17.58
C GLN A 152 -2.11 -36.19 18.85
N ALA A 153 -1.75 -34.95 19.18
CA ALA A 153 -2.26 -34.22 20.34
C ALA A 153 -3.72 -33.77 20.16
N LEU A 154 -4.11 -33.39 18.93
CA LEU A 154 -5.49 -33.03 18.60
C LEU A 154 -6.48 -34.20 18.83
N ASN A 155 -6.03 -35.44 18.60
CA ASN A 155 -6.83 -36.65 18.81
C ASN A 155 -6.93 -37.08 20.29
N GLN A 156 -6.13 -36.49 21.18
CA GLN A 156 -6.13 -36.81 22.61
C GLN A 156 -6.90 -35.79 23.46
N CYS A 157 -7.27 -34.63 22.89
CA CYS A 157 -8.06 -33.63 23.58
C CYS A 157 -9.52 -34.08 23.70
N TYR A 158 -10.01 -34.27 24.93
CA TYR A 158 -11.43 -34.39 25.25
C TYR A 158 -11.86 -33.26 26.21
N PRO A 159 -12.90 -32.47 25.87
CA PRO A 159 -13.68 -32.54 24.64
C PRO A 159 -12.87 -32.12 23.40
N VAL A 160 -13.34 -32.57 22.23
CA VAL A 160 -12.74 -32.21 20.94
C VAL A 160 -12.69 -30.68 20.83
N PRO A 161 -11.56 -30.07 20.40
CA PRO A 161 -11.46 -28.63 20.25
C PRO A 161 -12.54 -28.07 19.33
N GLN A 162 -13.28 -27.08 19.82
CA GLN A 162 -14.25 -26.36 19.02
C GLN A 162 -13.57 -25.22 18.27
N TRP A 163 -13.75 -25.17 16.95
CA TRP A 163 -13.32 -24.05 16.14
C TRP A 163 -14.37 -22.94 16.22
N SER A 164 -13.92 -21.71 16.48
CA SER A 164 -14.78 -20.53 16.46
C SER A 164 -14.36 -19.60 15.32
N TYR A 165 -15.31 -19.18 14.51
CA TYR A 165 -15.14 -18.29 13.38
C TYR A 165 -15.69 -16.89 13.70
N PRO A 166 -15.27 -15.84 12.99
CA PRO A 166 -15.77 -14.47 13.21
C PRO A 166 -17.30 -14.36 13.21
N GLU A 167 -17.97 -15.19 12.42
CA GLU A 167 -19.42 -15.29 12.28
C GLU A 167 -20.10 -15.68 13.60
N ASP A 168 -19.46 -16.51 14.42
CA ASP A 168 -19.99 -16.99 15.70
C ASP A 168 -20.11 -15.87 16.74
N PHE A 169 -19.40 -14.75 16.52
CA PHE A 169 -19.41 -13.58 17.40
C PHE A 169 -20.34 -12.47 16.91
N ARG A 170 -21.03 -12.67 15.78
CA ARG A 170 -22.05 -11.71 15.30
C ARG A 170 -23.27 -11.81 16.20
N THR A 171 -23.39 -10.88 17.13
CA THR A 171 -24.62 -10.76 17.91
C THR A 171 -25.74 -10.18 17.02
N PRO A 172 -27.00 -10.64 17.15
CA PRO A 172 -28.15 -10.11 16.38
C PRO A 172 -28.35 -8.60 16.51
N ARG A 173 -27.76 -7.98 17.53
CA ARG A 173 -27.79 -6.53 17.74
C ARG A 173 -26.95 -5.74 16.72
N MET A 174 -25.93 -6.36 16.10
CA MET A 174 -25.11 -5.71 15.07
C MET A 174 -25.77 -5.68 13.69
N GLU A 175 -26.62 -6.66 13.35
CA GLU A 175 -27.30 -6.71 12.05
C GLU A 175 -28.29 -5.56 11.84
N ARG A 176 -29.09 -5.22 12.87
CA ARG A 176 -30.04 -4.08 12.78
C ARG A 176 -29.35 -2.74 12.52
N ALA A 177 -28.16 -2.53 13.11
CA ALA A 177 -27.41 -1.30 12.91
C ALA A 177 -26.78 -1.18 11.51
N GLN A 178 -26.64 -2.29 10.76
CA GLN A 178 -26.18 -2.28 9.38
C GLN A 178 -27.32 -2.09 8.38
N GLU A 179 -28.51 -2.62 8.68
CA GLU A 179 -29.71 -2.41 7.85
C GLU A 179 -30.15 -0.93 7.86
N ASP A 180 -30.14 -0.29 9.03
CA ASP A 180 -30.47 1.13 9.19
C ASP A 180 -29.49 2.08 8.44
N ALA A 181 -28.24 1.64 8.23
CA ALA A 181 -27.23 2.42 7.51
C ALA A 181 -27.33 2.30 5.99
N SER A 182 -28.05 1.29 5.48
CA SER A 182 -28.20 1.06 4.03
C SER A 182 -29.37 1.85 3.42
N CYS A 183 -30.35 2.26 4.24
CA CYS A 183 -31.56 2.93 3.77
C CYS A 183 -31.43 4.45 3.55
N ASN A 184 -30.31 5.08 3.91
CA ASN A 184 -30.13 6.55 3.85
C ASN A 184 -29.27 7.04 2.67
N LYS A 185 -29.27 6.33 1.53
CA LYS A 185 -28.49 6.75 0.33
C LYS A 185 -29.33 7.03 -0.91
N GLU A 186 -30.65 7.07 -0.78
CA GLU A 186 -31.55 7.44 -1.87
C GLU A 186 -32.39 8.65 -1.46
N GLU A 187 -31.76 9.82 -1.33
CA GLU A 187 -32.42 11.13 -1.40
C GLU A 187 -31.43 12.21 -1.86
#